data_AF-A0A494GBM1-F1
#
_entry.id   AF-A0A494GBM1-F1
#
_cell.length_a   1.000
_cell.length_b   1.000
_cell.length_c   1.000
_cell.angle_alpha   90.00
_cell.angle_beta   90.00
_cell.angle_gamma   90.00
#
_symmetry.space_group_name_H-M   'P 1'
#
loop_
_entity.id
_entity.type
_entity.pdbx_description
1 polymer ?
#
loop_
_entity_poly.entity_id
_entity_poly.type
_entity_poly.pdbx_seq_one_letter_code
_entity_poly.pdbx_strand_id
1 'polypeptide(L)'
;MKKNCHIVNHKPSSCPFCKGRIVTITYGSVPPEIVQEAIEGKIILGGRFVSPDKSPEWACIDCGTRFLEDHTKSSKVKTVHPLQRFYRSVLKIIGALVITCIIISIIRRFFV
;
A
#
# COMPACT_ATOMS: atom_id res chain seq x y z
N MET A 1 18.42 -2.17 23.57
CA MET A 1 19.17 -2.10 22.29
C MET A 1 18.26 -1.51 21.21
N LYS A 2 18.59 -0.33 20.67
CA LYS A 2 17.92 0.21 19.46
C LYS A 2 18.34 -0.68 18.29
N LYS A 3 17.43 -1.52 17.78
CA LYS A 3 17.66 -2.27 16.54
C LYS A 3 17.42 -1.29 15.39
N ASN A 4 18.46 -1.01 14.59
CA ASN A 4 18.35 -0.14 13.43
C ASN A 4 17.35 -0.75 12.44
N CYS A 5 16.38 0.05 12.02
CA CYS A 5 15.38 -0.31 11.02
C CYS A 5 15.74 0.42 9.71
N HIS A 6 15.84 -0.32 8.61
CA HIS A 6 16.21 0.20 7.30
C HIS A 6 15.01 0.16 6.35
N ILE A 7 14.77 1.26 5.64
CA ILE A 7 13.68 1.34 4.66
C ILE A 7 14.16 0.71 3.34
N VAL A 8 13.37 -0.20 2.78
CA VAL A 8 13.65 -0.89 1.51
C VAL A 8 12.42 -0.88 0.61
N ASN A 9 12.63 -0.90 -0.71
CA ASN A 9 11.52 -0.93 -1.68
C ASN A 9 10.91 -2.33 -1.87
N HIS A 10 11.65 -3.39 -1.53
CA HIS A 10 11.24 -4.79 -1.64
C HIS A 10 12.08 -5.65 -0.69
N LYS A 11 11.63 -6.89 -0.43
CA LYS A 11 12.37 -7.87 0.38
C LYS A 11 13.78 -8.10 -0.21
N PRO A 12 14.87 -7.79 0.51
CA PRO A 12 16.21 -8.06 0.02
C PRO A 12 16.48 -9.57 -0.05
N SER A 13 17.22 -10.01 -1.06
CA SER A 13 17.59 -11.43 -1.22
C SER A 13 18.58 -11.92 -0.16
N SER A 14 19.43 -11.02 0.33
CA SER A 14 20.41 -11.26 1.39
C SER A 14 20.62 -9.99 2.22
N CYS A 15 21.09 -10.15 3.45
CA CYS A 15 21.36 -9.02 4.32
C CYS A 15 22.51 -8.16 3.76
N PRO A 16 22.32 -6.85 3.51
CA PRO A 16 23.40 -6.00 2.99
C PRO A 16 24.54 -5.78 4.01
N PHE A 17 24.33 -6.12 5.28
CA PHE A 17 25.31 -5.90 6.36
C PHE A 17 26.17 -7.13 6.64
N CYS A 18 25.57 -8.33 6.66
CA CYS A 18 26.28 -9.57 6.99
C CYS A 18 26.18 -10.65 5.92
N LYS A 19 25.50 -10.39 4.79
CA LYS A 19 25.15 -11.36 3.74
C LYS A 19 24.31 -12.55 4.22
N GLY A 20 23.78 -12.44 5.43
CA GLY A 20 22.93 -13.44 6.06
C GLY A 20 21.54 -13.60 5.44
N ARG A 21 20.80 -14.59 5.93
CA ARG A 21 19.45 -14.91 5.46
C ARG A 21 18.42 -13.93 6.02
N ILE A 22 17.50 -13.48 5.19
CA ILE A 22 16.39 -12.60 5.57
C ILE A 22 15.08 -13.38 5.59
N VAL A 23 14.36 -13.28 6.71
CA VAL A 23 13.08 -13.96 6.95
C VAL A 23 12.00 -12.95 7.32
N THR A 24 10.75 -13.38 7.20
CA THR A 24 9.57 -12.56 7.52
C THR A 24 9.40 -12.47 9.03
N ILE A 25 8.96 -11.30 9.51
CA ILE A 25 8.58 -11.09 10.89
C ILE A 25 7.07 -11.28 11.03
N THR A 26 6.65 -12.21 11.87
CA THR A 26 5.24 -12.42 12.21
C THR A 26 4.94 -11.80 13.57
N TYR A 27 3.90 -10.98 13.63
CA TYR A 27 3.48 -10.27 14.84
C TYR A 27 2.17 -10.82 15.40
N GLY A 28 1.94 -10.58 16.68
CA GLY A 28 0.68 -10.88 17.35
C GLY A 28 0.62 -12.30 17.92
N SER A 29 -0.62 -12.76 18.15
CA SER A 29 -0.89 -14.13 18.56
C SER A 29 -0.83 -15.03 17.34
N VAL A 30 0.05 -16.02 17.38
CA VAL A 30 0.26 -16.97 16.29
C VAL A 30 -0.08 -18.38 16.74
N PRO A 31 -0.54 -19.26 15.85
CA PRO A 31 -0.81 -20.65 16.19
C PRO A 31 0.50 -21.45 16.37
N PRO A 32 0.46 -22.64 17.00
CA PRO A 32 1.66 -23.41 17.36
C PRO A 32 2.56 -23.76 16.18
N GLU A 33 2.00 -23.96 14.99
CA GLU A 33 2.75 -24.29 13.77
C GLU A 33 3.71 -23.17 13.39
N ILE A 34 3.27 -21.93 13.54
CA ILE A 34 4.08 -20.73 13.28
C ILE A 34 5.17 -20.58 14.34
N VAL A 35 4.90 -20.98 15.59
CA VAL A 35 5.94 -21.03 16.62
C VAL A 35 7.01 -22.05 16.25
N GLN A 36 6.63 -23.21 15.74
CA GLN A 36 7.56 -24.23 15.27
C GLN A 36 8.42 -23.72 14.09
N GLU A 37 7.82 -23.03 13.12
CA GLU A 37 8.56 -22.39 12.03
C GLU A 37 9.56 -21.33 12.51
N ALA A 38 9.23 -20.63 13.60
CA ALA A 38 10.15 -19.67 14.21
C ALA A 38 11.33 -20.36 14.89
N ILE A 39 11.10 -21.50 15.57
CA ILE A 39 12.15 -22.33 16.16
C ILE A 39 13.07 -22.89 15.07
N GLU A 40 12.52 -23.27 13.92
CA GLU A 40 13.27 -23.73 12.74
C GLU A 40 13.99 -22.61 11.98
N GLY A 41 13.81 -21.35 12.38
CA GLY A 41 14.43 -20.19 11.75
C GLY A 41 13.89 -19.87 10.34
N LYS A 42 12.68 -20.33 10.02
CA LYS A 42 11.98 -19.98 8.78
C LYS A 42 11.37 -18.58 8.86
N ILE A 43 10.99 -18.15 10.06
CA ILE A 43 10.40 -16.84 10.36
C ILE A 43 10.95 -16.29 11.69
N ILE A 44 10.70 -15.01 11.97
CA ILE A 44 11.00 -14.38 13.27
C ILE A 44 9.71 -13.90 13.92
N LEU A 45 9.54 -14.16 15.22
CA LEU A 45 8.41 -13.61 15.98
C LEU A 45 8.74 -12.18 16.44
N GLY A 46 7.94 -11.22 15.99
CA GLY A 46 8.12 -9.80 16.26
C GLY A 46 7.51 -9.33 17.59
N GLY A 47 6.76 -10.20 18.27
CA GLY A 47 6.01 -9.86 19.48
C GLY A 47 4.71 -9.13 19.16
N ARG A 48 4.33 -8.16 19.99
CA ARG A 48 3.07 -7.42 19.80
C ARG A 48 3.16 -6.45 18.63
N PHE A 49 2.13 -6.42 17.79
CA PHE A 49 1.98 -5.49 16.69
C PHE A 49 1.82 -4.05 17.23
N VAL A 50 2.69 -3.13 16.81
CA VAL A 50 2.69 -1.73 17.29
C VAL A 50 1.95 -0.80 16.32
N SER A 51 2.25 -0.87 15.03
CA SER A 51 1.56 -0.12 13.96
C SER A 51 2.07 -0.56 12.58
N PRO A 52 1.23 -0.63 11.53
CA PRO A 52 1.65 -1.10 10.19
C PRO A 52 2.82 -0.29 9.63
N ASP A 53 2.77 1.04 9.72
CA ASP A 53 3.79 1.90 9.11
C ASP A 53 5.14 1.94 9.86
N LYS A 54 5.23 1.30 11.04
CA LYS A 54 6.45 1.29 11.86
C LYS A 54 6.93 -0.09 12.24
N SER A 55 6.19 -1.14 11.84
CA SER A 55 6.52 -2.53 12.12
C SER A 55 7.38 -3.07 10.98
N PRO A 56 8.65 -3.42 11.21
CA PRO A 56 9.48 -4.00 10.18
C PRO A 56 8.90 -5.32 9.66
N GLU A 57 8.89 -5.52 8.35
CA GLU A 57 8.33 -6.74 7.75
C GLU A 57 9.33 -7.88 7.70
N TRP A 58 10.62 -7.54 7.61
CA TRP A 58 11.69 -8.51 7.47
C TRP A 58 12.81 -8.28 8.48
N ALA A 59 13.48 -9.36 8.85
CA ALA A 59 14.70 -9.30 9.64
C ALA A 59 15.73 -10.32 9.17
N CYS A 60 17.00 -9.96 9.30
CA CYS A 60 18.08 -10.91 9.14
C CYS A 60 18.17 -11.81 10.37
N ILE A 61 18.20 -13.13 10.17
CA ILE A 61 18.32 -14.10 11.27
C ILE A 61 19.71 -14.07 11.92
N ASP A 62 20.74 -13.74 11.15
CA ASP A 62 22.14 -13.81 11.60
C ASP A 62 22.55 -12.56 12.39
N CYS A 63 22.23 -11.35 11.88
CA CYS A 63 22.63 -10.10 12.55
C CYS A 63 21.47 -9.34 13.21
N GLY A 64 20.22 -9.77 13.01
CA GLY A 64 19.05 -9.15 13.62
C GLY A 64 18.64 -7.79 13.05
N THR A 65 19.28 -7.33 11.97
CA THR A 65 18.91 -6.09 11.28
C THR A 65 17.49 -6.20 10.73
N ARG A 66 16.71 -5.12 10.87
CA ARG A 66 15.29 -5.09 10.49
C ARG A 66 15.07 -4.19 9.28
N PHE A 67 14.10 -4.56 8.46
CA PHE A 67 13.76 -3.87 7.22
C PHE A 67 12.26 -3.54 7.18
N LEU A 68 11.95 -2.30 6.84
CA LEU A 68 10.60 -1.78 6.67
C LEU A 68 10.36 -1.57 5.17
N GLU A 69 9.23 -2.05 4.65
CA GLU A 69 8.85 -1.76 3.28
C GLU A 69 8.42 -0.29 3.14
N ASP A 70 8.88 0.38 2.09
CA ASP A 70 8.45 1.73 1.78
C ASP A 70 7.01 1.74 1.23
N HIS A 71 6.03 1.87 2.12
CA HIS A 71 4.62 1.95 1.75
C HIS A 71 4.23 3.27 1.08
N THR A 72 5.13 4.25 0.91
CA THR A 72 4.80 5.50 0.18
C THR A 72 4.35 5.25 -1.26
N LYS A 73 4.64 4.06 -1.83
CA LYS A 73 4.12 3.61 -3.13
C LYS A 73 2.94 2.64 -3.05
N SER A 74 2.79 1.90 -1.95
CA SER A 74 1.78 0.83 -1.81
C SER A 74 0.44 1.36 -1.26
N SER A 75 0.47 2.41 -0.44
CA SER A 75 -0.72 3.09 0.08
C SER A 75 -1.32 4.12 -0.88
N LYS A 76 -1.38 3.81 -2.18
CA LYS A 76 -2.60 4.17 -2.92
C LYS A 76 -3.56 3.00 -2.73
N VAL A 77 -4.12 2.90 -1.53
CA VAL A 77 -5.53 2.55 -1.45
C VAL A 77 -6.21 3.62 -2.28
N LYS A 78 -6.42 3.33 -3.57
CA LYS A 78 -7.35 4.08 -4.39
C LYS A 78 -8.69 3.77 -3.74
N THR A 79 -9.07 4.56 -2.74
CA THR A 79 -10.47 4.82 -2.46
C THR A 79 -10.98 5.47 -3.74
N VAL A 80 -11.30 4.63 -4.74
CA VAL A 80 -12.14 5.04 -5.86
C VAL A 80 -13.48 5.27 -5.19
N HIS A 81 -13.64 6.49 -4.68
CA HIS A 81 -14.82 6.91 -3.95
C HIS A 81 -16.00 6.61 -4.91
N PRO A 82 -16.98 5.78 -4.52
CA PRO A 82 -18.05 5.34 -5.43
C PRO A 82 -18.75 6.52 -6.12
N LEU A 83 -18.73 7.69 -5.48
CA LEU A 83 -19.24 8.98 -6.00
C LEU A 83 -18.52 9.52 -7.26
N GLN A 84 -17.25 9.16 -7.50
CA GLN A 84 -16.47 9.71 -8.63
C GLN A 84 -17.03 9.24 -9.99
N ARG A 85 -17.59 8.03 -10.04
CA ARG A 85 -18.21 7.48 -11.26
C ARG A 85 -19.51 8.21 -11.59
N PHE A 86 -20.32 8.52 -10.57
CA PHE A 86 -21.57 9.27 -10.74
C PHE A 86 -21.31 10.71 -11.18
N TYR A 87 -20.37 11.41 -10.55
CA TYR A 87 -20.04 12.79 -10.90
C TYR A 87 -19.55 12.93 -12.35
N ARG A 88 -18.73 11.98 -12.84
CA ARG A 88 -18.27 11.98 -14.24
C ARG A 88 -19.42 11.84 -15.24
N SER A 89 -20.44 11.05 -14.93
CA SER A 89 -21.62 10.89 -15.79
C SER A 89 -22.50 12.16 -15.77
N VAL A 90 -22.73 12.74 -14.60
CA VAL A 90 -23.50 13.99 -14.46
C VAL A 90 -22.83 15.13 -15.22
N LEU A 91 -21.51 15.28 -15.12
CA LEU A 91 -20.78 16.36 -15.80
C LEU A 91 -20.87 16.26 -17.32
N LYS A 92 -20.89 15.04 -17.88
CA LYS A 92 -21.11 14.81 -19.32
C LYS A 92 -22.51 15.21 -19.77
N ILE A 93 -23.54 14.89 -18.98
CA ILE A 93 -24.93 15.25 -19.27
C ILE A 93 -25.09 16.78 -19.27
N ILE A 94 -24.55 17.45 -18.24
CA ILE A 94 -24.58 18.92 -18.16
C ILE A 94 -23.90 19.54 -19.39
N GLY A 95 -22.71 19.05 -19.78
CA GLY A 95 -22.01 19.52 -20.97
C GLY A 95 -22.84 19.37 -22.25
N ALA A 96 -23.49 18.21 -22.45
CA ALA A 96 -24.34 17.98 -23.61
C ALA A 96 -25.57 18.91 -23.65
N LEU A 97 -26.20 19.17 -22.48
CA LEU A 97 -27.32 20.09 -22.39
C LEU A 97 -26.91 21.54 -22.73
N VAL A 98 -25.76 21.99 -22.23
CA VAL A 98 -25.24 23.33 -22.55
C VAL A 98 -24.98 23.48 -24.04
N ILE A 99 -24.32 22.50 -24.66
CA ILE A 99 -24.06 22.50 -26.11
C ILE A 99 -25.38 22.55 -26.90
N THR A 100 -26.36 21.74 -26.50
CA THR A 100 -27.68 21.69 -27.15
C THR A 100 -28.39 23.04 -27.04
N CYS A 101 -28.37 23.69 -25.87
CA CYS A 101 -28.93 25.02 -25.68
C CYS A 101 -28.26 26.07 -26.58
N ILE A 102 -26.93 26.05 -26.69
CA ILE A 102 -26.18 26.98 -27.57
C ILE A 102 -26.61 26.81 -29.03
N ILE A 103 -26.70 25.56 -29.52
CA ILE A 103 -27.15 25.27 -30.88
C ILE A 103 -28.57 25.81 -31.12
N ILE A 104 -29.49 25.57 -30.18
CA ILE A 104 -30.87 26.07 -30.27
C ILE A 104 -30.89 27.61 -30.30
N SER A 105 -30.09 28.28 -29.46
CA SER A 105 -29.99 29.74 -29.45
C SER A 105 -29.46 30.29 -30.78
N ILE A 106 -28.49 29.62 -31.40
CA ILE A 106 -27.96 30.02 -32.71
C ILE A 106 -29.03 29.86 -33.78
N ILE A 107 -29.69 28.69 -33.87
CA ILE A 107 -30.75 28.43 -34.85
C ILE A 107 -31.88 29.46 -34.71
N ARG A 108 -32.32 29.74 -33.48
CA ARG A 108 -33.37 30.74 -33.22
C ARG A 108 -32.99 32.14 -33.67
N ARG A 109 -31.70 32.50 -33.64
CA ARG A 109 -31.19 33.79 -34.09
C ARG A 109 -31.05 33.90 -35.61
N PHE A 110 -30.96 32.77 -36.32
CA PHE A 110 -30.89 32.72 -37.78
C PHE A 110 -32.27 32.60 -38.45
N PHE A 111 -33.28 32.08 -37.73
CA PHE A 111 -34.64 31.86 -38.23
C PHE A 111 -35.68 32.89 -37.73
N VAL A 112 -35.26 33.88 -36.94
CA VAL A 112 -36.02 35.09 -36.58
C VAL A 112 -35.33 36.29 -37.20
#